data_AF-A0A1J5KD07-F1
#
_entry.id   AF-A0A1J5KD07-F1
#
_cell.length_a   1.000
_cell.length_b   1.000
_cell.length_c   1.000
_cell.angle_alpha   90.00
_cell.angle_beta   90.00
_cell.angle_gamma   90.00
#
_symmetry.space_group_name_H-M   'P 1'
#
loop_
_entity.id
_entity.type
_entity.pdbx_description
1 polymer ?
#
loop_
_entity_poly.entity_id
_entity_poly.type
_entity_poly.pdbx_seq_one_letter_code
_entity_poly.pdbx_strand_id
1 'polypeptide(L)'
;MKMFIILSIMQLISSISYAKEITLEDLSFSNQDLSTSTLLQDLQTKRAGMLETHQNLGYLTAALLTATMITGKEGDVTNTHKYLGITAGLSYYATAYYAINAPEVEGATKSGSSLWHKRLAWIHGPLMILAPALGVIAERQLNKGEDIHGIAKLHKPLAAVAFYSFLSSLAVITFDF
;
A
#
# COMPACT_ATOMS: atom_id res chain seq x y z
N MET A 1 -33.21 31.30 59.61
CA MET A 1 -33.45 30.18 58.68
C MET A 1 -32.62 30.27 57.39
N LYS A 2 -32.52 31.43 56.72
CA LYS A 2 -31.70 31.61 55.50
C LYS A 2 -30.18 31.37 55.68
N MET A 3 -29.62 31.64 56.87
CA MET A 3 -28.19 31.46 57.15
C MET A 3 -27.76 29.99 57.31
N PHE A 4 -28.67 29.11 57.75
CA PHE A 4 -28.42 27.67 57.87
C PHE A 4 -28.42 26.97 56.50
N ILE A 5 -29.23 27.46 55.56
CA ILE A 5 -29.31 26.91 54.20
C ILE A 5 -28.03 27.22 53.41
N ILE A 6 -27.47 28.43 53.57
CA ILE A 6 -26.23 28.82 52.89
C ILE A 6 -25.02 28.01 53.42
N LEU A 7 -25.00 27.70 54.73
CA LEU A 7 -23.92 26.92 55.35
C LEU A 7 -23.97 25.43 54.92
N SER A 8 -25.17 24.84 54.77
CA SER A 8 -25.33 23.48 54.22
C SER A 8 -24.96 23.38 52.75
N ILE A 9 -25.22 24.41 51.94
CA ILE A 9 -24.83 24.43 50.51
C ILE A 9 -23.30 24.56 50.36
N MET A 10 -22.63 25.37 51.20
CA MET A 10 -21.15 25.46 51.20
C MET A 10 -20.46 24.16 51.63
N GLN A 11 -21.04 23.38 52.56
CA GLN A 11 -20.50 22.07 52.94
C GLN A 11 -20.69 21.01 51.84
N LEU A 12 -21.75 21.11 51.04
CA LEU A 12 -21.99 20.21 49.90
C LEU A 12 -21.02 20.48 48.74
N ILE A 13 -20.64 21.75 48.50
CA ILE A 13 -19.66 22.12 47.47
C ILE A 13 -18.23 21.72 47.89
N SER A 14 -17.92 21.76 49.20
CA SER A 14 -16.61 21.38 49.74
C SER A 14 -16.36 19.86 49.71
N SER A 15 -17.40 19.03 49.55
CA SER A 15 -17.30 17.57 49.48
C SER A 15 -17.24 17.02 48.04
N ILE A 16 -17.30 17.88 47.02
CA ILE A 16 -17.17 17.48 45.61
C ILE A 16 -15.71 17.44 45.13
N SER A 17 -14.77 18.05 45.85
CA SER A 17 -13.35 18.11 45.44
C SER A 17 -12.47 17.12 46.21
N TYR A 18 -12.62 15.83 45.93
CA TYR A 18 -11.57 14.83 46.22
C TYR A 18 -11.69 13.61 45.30
N ALA A 19 -11.83 13.83 43.99
CA ALA A 19 -11.43 12.79 43.04
C ALA A 19 -9.89 12.76 43.05
N LYS A 20 -9.30 11.73 43.66
CA LYS A 20 -7.87 11.44 43.50
C LYS A 20 -7.58 11.45 42.00
N GLU A 21 -6.67 12.31 41.56
CA GLU A 21 -6.24 12.37 40.17
C GLU A 21 -5.61 11.00 39.84
N ILE A 22 -6.32 10.17 39.07
CA ILE A 22 -5.86 8.83 38.70
C ILE A 22 -4.72 9.04 37.70
N THR A 23 -3.52 8.67 38.11
CA THR A 23 -2.32 8.73 37.27
C THR A 23 -2.21 7.46 36.42
N LEU A 24 -1.42 7.50 35.35
CA LEU A 24 -1.14 6.30 34.52
C LEU A 24 -0.44 5.21 35.33
N GLU A 25 0.32 5.60 36.35
CA GLU A 25 0.95 4.70 37.33
C GLU A 25 -0.10 4.02 38.23
N ASP A 26 -1.22 4.68 38.57
CA ASP A 26 -2.36 4.04 39.25
C ASP A 26 -3.07 3.01 38.35
N LEU A 27 -2.91 3.11 37.02
CA LEU A 27 -3.40 2.14 36.02
C LEU A 27 -2.35 1.08 35.67
N SER A 28 -1.28 0.96 36.46
CA SER A 28 -0.15 0.03 36.26
C SER A 28 0.65 0.23 34.97
N PHE A 29 0.54 1.39 34.31
CA PHE A 29 1.42 1.76 33.21
C PHE A 29 2.69 2.42 33.75
N SER A 30 3.86 1.91 33.34
CA SER A 30 5.14 2.53 33.65
C SER A 30 5.50 3.61 32.61
N ASN A 31 6.41 4.52 32.96
CA ASN A 31 6.99 5.48 32.01
C ASN A 31 7.69 4.79 30.80
N GLN A 32 8.15 3.54 30.99
CA GLN A 32 8.70 2.71 29.91
C GLN A 32 7.61 2.22 28.96
N ASP A 33 6.43 1.86 29.47
CA ASP A 33 5.28 1.47 28.66
C ASP A 33 4.78 2.65 27.83
N LEU A 34 4.77 3.85 28.42
CA LEU A 34 4.42 5.08 27.72
C LEU A 34 5.40 5.38 26.57
N SER A 35 6.70 5.33 26.84
CA SER A 35 7.74 5.56 25.82
C SER A 35 7.68 4.51 24.69
N THR A 36 7.31 3.28 25.02
CA THR A 36 7.13 2.20 24.03
C THR A 36 5.86 2.44 23.20
N SER A 37 4.76 2.88 23.83
CA SER A 37 3.51 3.19 23.14
C SER A 37 3.63 4.37 22.18
N THR A 38 4.38 5.43 22.55
CA THR A 38 4.64 6.56 21.65
C THR A 38 5.48 6.14 20.45
N LEU A 39 6.52 5.32 20.65
CA LEU A 39 7.30 4.73 19.57
C LEU A 39 6.44 3.87 18.63
N LEU A 40 5.57 3.02 19.18
CA LEU A 40 4.67 2.17 18.38
C LEU A 40 3.68 3.01 17.57
N GLN A 41 3.16 4.10 18.14
CA GLN A 41 2.25 5.01 17.47
C GLN A 41 2.95 5.77 16.33
N ASP A 42 4.20 6.19 16.52
CA ASP A 42 5.03 6.81 15.49
C ASP A 42 5.30 5.84 14.34
N LEU A 43 5.65 4.58 14.65
CA LEU A 43 5.86 3.54 13.65
C LEU A 43 4.57 3.22 12.87
N GLN A 44 3.43 3.15 13.55
CA GLN A 44 2.12 2.94 12.93
C GLN A 44 1.76 4.10 12.00
N THR A 45 1.96 5.34 12.44
CA THR A 45 1.69 6.54 11.64
C THR A 45 2.56 6.57 10.39
N LYS A 46 3.86 6.28 10.55
CA LYS A 46 4.80 6.18 9.42
C LYS A 46 4.40 5.07 8.45
N ARG A 47 4.03 3.89 8.97
CA ARG A 47 3.56 2.78 8.15
C ARG A 47 2.31 3.17 7.36
N ALA A 48 1.32 3.77 8.02
CA ALA A 48 0.08 4.19 7.39
C ALA A 48 0.34 5.15 6.22
N GLY A 49 1.16 6.20 6.42
CA GLY A 49 1.48 7.14 5.35
C GLY A 49 2.24 6.51 4.17
N MET A 50 3.14 5.56 4.43
CA MET A 50 3.82 4.82 3.35
C MET A 50 2.85 3.91 2.60
N LEU A 51 1.94 3.23 3.30
CA LEU A 51 0.95 2.35 2.66
C LEU A 51 -0.12 3.14 1.89
N GLU A 52 -0.50 4.32 2.37
CA GLU A 52 -1.36 5.26 1.62
C GLU A 52 -0.66 5.70 0.33
N THR A 53 0.62 6.06 0.40
CA THR A 53 1.41 6.43 -0.79
C THR A 53 1.53 5.25 -1.75
N HIS A 54 1.78 4.03 -1.24
CA HIS A 54 1.77 2.81 -2.02
C HIS A 54 0.43 2.61 -2.75
N GLN A 55 -0.69 2.77 -2.06
CA GLN A 55 -2.02 2.58 -2.64
C GLN A 55 -2.33 3.64 -3.72
N ASN A 56 -2.00 4.91 -3.46
CA ASN A 56 -2.18 6.00 -4.41
C ASN A 56 -1.35 5.78 -5.69
N LEU A 57 -0.08 5.39 -5.54
CA LEU A 57 0.76 5.01 -6.68
C LEU A 57 0.27 3.72 -7.35
N GLY A 58 -0.36 2.81 -6.61
CA GLY A 58 -1.03 1.63 -7.15
C GLY A 58 -2.13 1.98 -8.14
N TYR A 59 -2.99 2.95 -7.82
CA TYR A 59 -4.01 3.46 -8.75
C TYR A 59 -3.41 4.13 -9.99
N LEU A 60 -2.37 4.95 -9.82
CA LEU A 60 -1.65 5.55 -10.94
C LEU A 60 -1.06 4.48 -11.87
N THR A 61 -0.41 3.47 -11.27
CA THR A 61 0.18 2.34 -11.99
C THR A 61 -0.90 1.55 -12.75
N ALA A 62 -2.07 1.33 -12.15
CA ALA A 62 -3.20 0.69 -12.82
C ALA A 62 -3.64 1.45 -14.07
N ALA A 63 -3.76 2.78 -13.99
CA ALA A 63 -4.13 3.62 -15.11
C ALA A 63 -3.09 3.58 -16.24
N LEU A 64 -1.80 3.70 -15.90
CA LEU A 64 -0.68 3.62 -16.85
C LEU A 64 -0.59 2.25 -17.52
N LEU A 65 -0.75 1.16 -16.76
CA LEU A 65 -0.78 -0.20 -17.30
C LEU A 65 -1.97 -0.39 -18.24
N THR A 66 -3.16 0.10 -17.87
CA THR A 66 -4.34 0.04 -18.73
C THR A 66 -4.09 0.75 -20.06
N ALA A 67 -3.52 1.96 -20.02
CA ALA A 67 -3.14 2.69 -21.23
C ALA A 67 -2.07 1.95 -22.05
N THR A 68 -1.10 1.31 -21.39
CA THR A 68 -0.07 0.47 -22.05
C THR A 68 -0.71 -0.71 -22.78
N MET A 69 -1.69 -1.37 -22.16
CA MET A 69 -2.41 -2.50 -22.75
C MET A 69 -3.25 -2.07 -23.96
N ILE A 70 -3.91 -0.91 -23.90
CA ILE A 70 -4.70 -0.36 -25.01
C ILE A 70 -3.84 0.01 -26.21
N THR A 71 -2.64 0.54 -25.97
CA THR A 71 -1.73 1.04 -27.02
C THR A 71 -0.84 -0.04 -27.62
N GLY A 72 -0.85 -1.26 -27.06
CA GLY A 72 -0.15 -2.41 -27.62
C GLY A 72 -0.73 -2.85 -28.95
N LYS A 73 0.12 -2.98 -29.97
CA LYS A 73 -0.28 -3.40 -31.32
C LYS A 73 0.49 -4.64 -31.74
N GLU A 74 -0.18 -5.53 -32.45
CA GLU A 74 0.45 -6.76 -32.93
C GLU A 74 1.41 -6.48 -34.08
N GLY A 75 2.63 -7.02 -33.99
CA GLY A 75 3.68 -6.87 -35.00
C GLY A 75 4.27 -5.46 -35.13
N ASP A 76 3.98 -4.55 -34.20
CA ASP A 76 4.39 -3.15 -34.28
C ASP A 76 4.68 -2.59 -32.87
N VAL A 77 5.82 -1.92 -32.70
CA VAL A 77 6.18 -1.25 -31.44
C VAL A 77 5.98 0.25 -31.60
N THR A 78 4.84 0.73 -31.14
CA THR A 78 4.58 2.17 -31.13
C THR A 78 5.40 2.84 -30.02
N ASN A 79 5.91 4.05 -30.28
CA ASN A 79 6.59 4.85 -29.26
C ASN A 79 5.68 5.10 -28.04
N THR A 80 4.38 5.27 -28.27
CA THR A 80 3.38 5.44 -27.22
C THR A 80 3.32 4.23 -26.28
N HIS A 81 3.21 3.02 -26.82
CA HIS A 81 3.21 1.78 -26.02
C HIS A 81 4.50 1.66 -25.19
N LYS A 82 5.66 1.92 -25.82
CA LYS A 82 6.95 1.85 -25.15
C LYS A 82 7.07 2.85 -23.99
N TYR A 83 6.76 4.14 -24.23
CA TYR A 83 6.86 5.15 -23.19
C TYR A 83 5.85 4.95 -22.07
N LEU A 84 4.61 4.54 -22.38
CA LEU A 84 3.63 4.18 -21.37
C LEU A 84 4.09 2.97 -20.55
N GLY A 85 4.63 1.93 -21.19
CA GLY A 85 5.14 0.75 -20.50
C GLY A 85 6.32 1.05 -19.58
N ILE A 86 7.27 1.88 -20.04
CA ILE A 86 8.39 2.35 -19.20
C ILE A 86 7.86 3.15 -18.00
N THR A 87 6.94 4.09 -18.24
CA THR A 87 6.37 4.93 -17.19
C THR A 87 5.58 4.10 -16.17
N ALA A 88 4.79 3.14 -16.64
CA ALA A 88 4.07 2.18 -15.81
C ALA A 88 5.04 1.35 -14.96
N GLY A 89 6.14 0.86 -15.56
CA GLY A 89 7.18 0.12 -14.85
C GLY A 89 7.83 0.95 -13.74
N LEU A 90 8.22 2.19 -14.02
CA LEU A 90 8.79 3.11 -13.03
C LEU A 90 7.79 3.42 -11.89
N SER A 91 6.52 3.69 -12.23
CA SER A 91 5.45 3.89 -11.24
C SER A 91 5.25 2.64 -10.38
N TYR A 92 5.32 1.45 -10.97
CA TYR A 92 5.24 0.18 -10.24
C TYR A 92 6.41 0.00 -9.28
N TYR A 93 7.64 0.32 -9.69
CA TYR A 93 8.80 0.26 -8.79
C TYR A 93 8.67 1.25 -7.62
N ALA A 94 8.20 2.47 -7.87
CA ALA A 94 7.90 3.43 -6.81
C ALA A 94 6.81 2.90 -5.87
N THR A 95 5.75 2.30 -6.41
CA THR A 95 4.69 1.64 -5.64
C THR A 95 5.28 0.55 -4.73
N ALA A 96 6.09 -0.36 -5.28
CA ALA A 96 6.72 -1.45 -4.53
C ALA A 96 7.69 -0.94 -3.45
N TYR A 97 8.43 0.15 -3.73
CA TYR A 97 9.35 0.77 -2.77
C TYR A 97 8.65 1.14 -1.46
N TYR A 98 7.47 1.78 -1.53
CA TYR A 98 6.75 2.18 -0.32
C TYR A 98 6.18 0.99 0.46
N ALA A 99 5.79 -0.10 -0.20
CA ALA A 99 5.35 -1.30 0.50
C ALA A 99 6.50 -2.06 1.19
N ILE A 100 7.65 -2.17 0.52
CA ILE A 100 8.82 -2.92 1.03
C ILE A 100 9.47 -2.17 2.20
N ASN A 101 9.56 -0.84 2.12
CA ASN A 101 10.23 -0.03 3.14
C ASN A 101 9.30 0.43 4.27
N ALA A 102 8.00 0.10 4.21
CA ALA A 102 7.08 0.42 5.29
C ALA A 102 7.46 -0.34 6.57
N PRO A 103 7.64 0.34 7.72
CA PRO A 103 8.09 -0.31 8.96
C PRO A 103 7.12 -1.41 9.38
N GLU A 104 7.63 -2.59 9.72
CA GLU A 104 6.83 -3.66 10.29
C GLU A 104 6.60 -3.41 11.79
N VAL A 105 5.40 -3.74 12.27
CA VAL A 105 5.04 -3.65 13.69
C VAL A 105 4.87 -5.07 14.19
N GLU A 106 5.62 -5.44 15.23
CA GLU A 106 5.54 -6.79 15.81
C GLU A 106 4.11 -7.11 16.25
N GLY A 107 3.66 -8.35 15.98
CA GLY A 107 2.30 -8.80 16.28
C GLY A 107 1.26 -8.48 15.19
N ALA A 108 1.59 -7.73 14.13
CA ALA A 108 0.67 -7.50 13.02
C ALA A 108 0.49 -8.75 12.16
N THR A 109 -0.60 -9.49 12.35
CA THR A 109 -0.95 -10.64 11.50
C THR A 109 -1.55 -10.18 10.17
N LYS A 110 -1.02 -10.67 9.05
CA LYS A 110 -1.61 -10.47 7.71
C LYS A 110 -2.80 -11.41 7.53
N SER A 111 -4.01 -10.88 7.42
CA SER A 111 -5.25 -11.65 7.22
C SER A 111 -6.10 -11.08 6.08
N GLY A 112 -7.13 -11.83 5.67
CA GLY A 112 -8.12 -11.39 4.67
C GLY A 112 -7.49 -10.93 3.35
N SER A 113 -7.93 -9.76 2.89
CA SER A 113 -7.41 -9.08 1.70
C SER A 113 -5.89 -8.88 1.68
N SER A 114 -5.25 -8.58 2.82
CA SER A 114 -3.80 -8.38 2.87
C SER A 114 -3.01 -9.65 2.50
N LEU A 115 -3.52 -10.83 2.90
CA LEU A 115 -2.92 -12.11 2.54
C LEU A 115 -3.08 -12.40 1.05
N TRP A 116 -4.26 -12.12 0.48
CA TRP A 116 -4.52 -12.31 -0.95
C TRP A 116 -3.70 -11.35 -1.82
N HIS A 117 -3.58 -10.08 -1.43
CA HIS A 117 -2.68 -9.12 -2.06
C HIS A 117 -1.24 -9.64 -2.07
N LYS A 118 -0.73 -10.14 -0.94
CA LYS A 118 0.62 -10.72 -0.86
C LYS A 118 0.80 -11.92 -1.81
N ARG A 119 -0.22 -12.78 -1.95
CA ARG A 119 -0.18 -13.90 -2.91
C ARG A 119 -0.14 -13.41 -4.35
N LEU A 120 -0.96 -12.42 -4.70
CA LEU A 120 -0.97 -11.81 -6.03
C LEU A 120 0.32 -11.06 -6.33
N ALA A 121 0.97 -10.46 -5.32
CA ALA A 121 2.26 -9.80 -5.46
C ALA A 121 3.39 -10.75 -5.90
N TRP A 122 3.32 -12.03 -5.51
CA TRP A 122 4.23 -13.06 -6.02
C TRP A 122 3.99 -13.43 -7.48
N ILE A 123 2.85 -13.03 -8.05
CA ILE A 123 2.53 -13.23 -9.47
C ILE A 123 2.86 -11.96 -10.25
N HIS A 124 2.25 -10.82 -9.90
CA HIS A 124 2.46 -9.59 -10.67
C HIS A 124 3.90 -9.07 -10.53
N GLY A 125 4.55 -9.24 -9.38
CA GLY A 125 5.93 -8.78 -9.15
C GLY A 125 6.94 -9.31 -10.18
N PRO A 126 7.15 -10.63 -10.27
CA PRO A 126 8.05 -11.20 -11.27
C PRO A 126 7.63 -10.88 -12.72
N LEU A 127 6.33 -10.87 -13.01
CA LEU A 127 5.84 -10.61 -14.37
C LEU A 127 6.01 -9.16 -14.80
N MET A 128 5.96 -8.21 -13.87
CA MET A 128 6.27 -6.80 -14.11
C MET A 128 7.74 -6.55 -14.47
N ILE A 129 8.62 -7.54 -14.26
CA ILE A 129 10.02 -7.54 -14.71
C ILE A 129 10.13 -8.27 -16.04
N LEU A 130 9.57 -9.48 -16.12
CA LEU A 130 9.71 -10.36 -17.29
C LEU A 130 9.02 -9.79 -18.53
N ALA A 131 7.79 -9.29 -18.41
CA ALA A 131 7.04 -8.83 -19.56
C ALA A 131 7.73 -7.65 -20.28
N PRO A 132 8.18 -6.57 -19.60
CA PRO A 132 8.93 -5.51 -20.26
C PRO A 132 10.26 -5.98 -20.88
N ALA A 133 10.98 -6.87 -20.19
CA ALA A 133 12.23 -7.41 -20.71
C ALA A 133 12.02 -8.18 -22.04
N LEU A 134 10.97 -9.00 -22.11
CA LEU A 134 10.58 -9.68 -23.35
C LEU A 134 10.09 -8.70 -24.42
N GLY A 135 9.46 -7.60 -24.02
CA GLY A 135 9.07 -6.51 -24.93
C GLY A 135 10.27 -5.87 -25.63
N VAL A 136 11.36 -5.64 -24.90
CA VAL A 136 12.63 -5.15 -25.47
C VAL A 136 13.22 -6.15 -26.47
N ILE A 137 13.12 -7.46 -26.19
CA ILE A 137 13.58 -8.50 -27.14
C ILE A 137 12.71 -8.50 -28.40
N ALA A 138 11.39 -8.39 -28.25
CA ALA A 138 10.45 -8.30 -29.38
C ALA A 138 10.71 -7.06 -30.24
N GLU A 139 10.93 -5.89 -29.62
CA GLU A 139 11.30 -4.64 -30.32
C GLU A 139 12.58 -4.82 -31.13
N ARG A 140 13.60 -5.49 -30.58
CA ARG A 140 14.85 -5.77 -31.30
C ARG A 140 14.67 -6.69 -32.50
N GLN A 141 13.79 -7.68 -32.42
CA GLN A 141 13.46 -8.57 -33.56
C GLN A 141 12.76 -7.77 -34.67
N LEU A 142 11.73 -7.00 -34.31
CA LEU A 142 11.00 -6.17 -35.26
C LEU A 142 11.88 -5.11 -35.92
N ASN A 143 12.79 -4.47 -35.17
CA ASN A 143 13.74 -3.51 -35.72
C ASN A 143 14.75 -4.12 -36.71
N LYS A 144 14.93 -5.45 -36.70
CA LYS A 144 15.73 -6.18 -37.68
C LYS A 144 14.92 -6.63 -38.90
N GLY A 145 13.61 -6.36 -38.92
CA GLY A 145 12.69 -6.88 -39.93
C GLY A 145 12.36 -8.37 -39.74
N GLU A 146 12.61 -8.92 -38.55
CA GLU A 146 12.25 -10.29 -38.20
C GLU A 146 10.82 -10.33 -37.62
N ASP A 147 10.11 -11.43 -37.85
CA ASP A 147 8.89 -11.74 -37.08
C ASP A 147 9.24 -12.01 -35.61
N ILE A 148 8.31 -11.72 -34.69
CA ILE A 148 8.52 -12.02 -33.27
C ILE A 148 8.62 -13.54 -33.07
N HIS A 149 9.72 -14.01 -32.47
CA HIS A 149 10.01 -15.43 -32.29
C HIS A 149 10.64 -15.77 -30.93
N GLY A 150 10.71 -17.07 -30.64
CA GLY A 150 11.26 -17.58 -29.38
C GLY A 150 10.50 -17.10 -28.15
N ILE A 151 11.24 -16.80 -27.08
CA ILE A 151 10.67 -16.37 -25.80
C ILE A 151 10.01 -14.99 -25.87
N ALA A 152 10.34 -14.16 -26.87
CA ALA A 152 9.73 -12.84 -27.06
C ALA A 152 8.21 -12.92 -27.32
N LYS A 153 7.74 -14.04 -27.91
CA LYS A 153 6.29 -14.31 -28.07
C LYS A 153 5.54 -14.33 -26.74
N LEU A 154 6.22 -14.55 -25.62
CA LEU A 154 5.61 -14.55 -24.29
C LEU A 154 5.38 -13.13 -23.73
N HIS A 155 5.87 -12.06 -24.37
CA HIS A 155 5.62 -10.69 -23.93
C HIS A 155 4.12 -10.42 -23.73
N LYS A 156 3.29 -10.62 -24.76
CA LYS A 156 1.84 -10.37 -24.74
C LYS A 156 1.11 -11.19 -23.65
N PRO A 157 1.24 -12.53 -23.59
CA PRO A 157 0.54 -13.30 -22.55
C PRO A 157 1.04 -13.00 -21.14
N LEU A 158 2.36 -12.82 -20.93
CA LEU A 158 2.87 -12.48 -19.60
C LEU A 158 2.46 -11.07 -19.17
N ALA A 159 2.42 -10.10 -20.09
CA ALA A 159 1.89 -8.77 -19.82
C ALA A 159 0.42 -8.81 -19.41
N ALA A 160 -0.39 -9.63 -20.08
CA ALA A 160 -1.79 -9.83 -19.71
C ALA A 160 -1.94 -10.42 -18.30
N VAL A 161 -1.18 -11.46 -17.95
CA VAL A 161 -1.22 -12.05 -16.60
C VAL A 161 -0.73 -11.05 -15.55
N ALA A 162 0.34 -10.29 -15.84
CA ALA A 162 0.81 -9.21 -14.96
C ALA A 162 -0.30 -8.18 -14.70
N PHE A 163 -0.94 -7.72 -15.78
CA PHE A 163 -2.01 -6.73 -15.73
C PHE A 163 -3.20 -7.20 -14.90
N TYR A 164 -3.74 -8.39 -15.20
CA TYR A 164 -4.90 -8.90 -14.49
C TYR A 164 -4.58 -9.23 -13.02
N SER A 165 -3.43 -9.85 -12.74
CA SER A 165 -3.04 -10.12 -11.35
C SER A 165 -2.80 -8.83 -10.56
N PHE A 166 -2.26 -7.78 -11.17
CA PHE A 166 -2.13 -6.46 -10.56
C PHE A 166 -3.49 -5.82 -10.27
N LEU A 167 -4.42 -5.81 -11.24
CA LEU A 167 -5.77 -5.27 -11.03
C LEU A 167 -6.56 -6.05 -9.99
N SER A 168 -6.44 -7.39 -9.96
CA SER A 168 -7.02 -8.21 -8.91
C SER A 168 -6.43 -7.86 -7.54
N SER A 169 -5.13 -7.59 -7.47
CA SER A 169 -4.44 -7.20 -6.25
C SER A 169 -4.98 -5.88 -5.69
N LEU A 170 -5.29 -4.93 -6.59
CA LEU A 170 -5.93 -3.67 -6.26
C LEU A 170 -7.37 -3.87 -5.79
N ALA A 171 -8.17 -4.65 -6.54
CA ALA A 171 -9.56 -4.93 -6.20
C ALA A 171 -9.71 -5.59 -4.82
N VAL A 172 -8.84 -6.56 -4.50
CA VAL A 172 -8.79 -7.23 -3.19
C VAL A 172 -8.62 -6.21 -2.06
N ILE A 173 -7.71 -5.25 -2.21
CA ILE A 173 -7.46 -4.22 -1.19
C ILE A 173 -8.60 -3.19 -1.14
N THR A 174 -9.19 -2.81 -2.28
CA THR A 174 -10.25 -1.80 -2.33
C THR A 174 -11.58 -2.31 -1.75
N PHE A 175 -11.93 -3.58 -1.95
CA PHE A 175 -13.21 -4.14 -1.52
C PHE A 175 -13.17 -4.90 -0.20
N ASP A 176 -12.00 -4.99 0.44
CA ASP A 176 -11.73 -5.55 1.77
C ASP A 176 -12.71 -6.64 2.24
N PHE A 177 -12.47 -7.89 1.81
CA PHE A 177 -13.31 -9.05 2.05
C PHE A 177 -12.64 -10.16 2.85
#